data_AF-A0A7V4MEI8-F1
#
_entry.id   AF-A0A7V4MEI8-F1
#
_cell.length_a   1.000
_cell.length_b   1.000
_cell.length_c   1.000
_cell.angle_alpha   90.00
_cell.angle_beta   90.00
_cell.angle_gamma   90.00
#
_symmetry.space_group_name_H-M   'P 1'
#
loop_
_entity.id
_entity.type
_entity.pdbx_description
1 polymer ?
#
loop_
_entity_poly.entity_id
_entity_poly.type
_entity_poly.pdbx_seq_one_letter_code
_entity_poly.pdbx_strand_id
1 'polypeptide(L)'
;MKKLFVLLSLSFLFITLTDAHPWKPRHHIIVDTDGGIDDMKALSMLLASPDVHVLAVTVSSGVLDARSAYVKVKSLLDSYFHNGIPVGINRSGVNNAQVKFKPPDFKWGNESGINPASAPEAVNVISEILRYEDSKLSLVCLGGLSLAAKALKEIPEFRSGIKGIIWSCEGTGMTDGFNYSVDIPSAKFILKSGININAVSTGSGNQVQYSEDFITGLNGINTPYAAKISEFLSSPSAKSHKFSFLISDELIPLFMHFPSFFSVNQTGSVNEVNVLKTDSLLFGIYKMLKRETIKRNQVINDLPSDPSFYFDDIAPFVTSIINRYGEEEWQAGVLANELHRHLGVYAIIGVKMGIRVREYFNVGVDEFEAVSHAGSMPPLSCMNDGIQVSTGATPGHGLLKVINDNPLPKVEFKHLNHKIAVSLKPDINSKISGELKEINFIYGLDSDIYWELVRKNAIKYWRDLDRHDIFIIEEIE
;
A
#
# COMPACT_ATOMS: atom_id res chain seq x y z
N MET A 1 10.70 -27.14 -59.38
CA MET A 1 9.39 -27.44 -58.78
C MET A 1 9.60 -28.13 -57.45
N LYS A 2 8.92 -27.61 -56.40
CA LYS A 2 8.78 -28.13 -55.03
C LYS A 2 10.08 -28.22 -54.20
N LYS A 3 10.20 -27.27 -53.26
CA LYS A 3 10.89 -27.31 -51.94
C LYS A 3 11.72 -26.05 -51.65
N LEU A 4 11.13 -24.86 -51.82
CA LEU A 4 11.72 -23.64 -51.27
C LEU A 4 10.66 -22.57 -50.94
N PHE A 5 9.58 -22.96 -50.23
CA PHE A 5 8.50 -22.04 -49.85
C PHE A 5 7.73 -22.58 -48.62
N VAL A 6 8.39 -22.87 -47.49
CA VAL A 6 7.71 -23.16 -46.20
C VAL A 6 8.53 -22.69 -44.98
N LEU A 7 9.39 -21.67 -45.09
CA LEU A 7 10.14 -21.14 -43.94
C LEU A 7 10.06 -19.62 -43.86
N LEU A 8 8.86 -19.09 -44.07
CA LEU A 8 8.56 -17.65 -44.00
C LEU A 8 7.17 -17.44 -43.40
N SER A 9 6.89 -18.13 -42.30
CA SER A 9 5.62 -18.02 -41.57
C SER A 9 5.71 -18.69 -40.20
N LEU A 10 6.60 -18.23 -39.31
CA LEU A 10 6.54 -18.47 -37.85
C LEU A 10 7.64 -17.72 -37.07
N SER A 11 8.04 -16.54 -37.54
CA SER A 11 8.80 -15.58 -36.75
C SER A 11 7.95 -14.32 -36.54
N PHE A 12 6.69 -14.50 -36.14
CA PHE A 12 6.12 -13.57 -35.19
C PHE A 12 6.85 -13.86 -33.89
N LEU A 13 8.01 -13.21 -33.74
CA LEU A 13 8.59 -12.97 -32.43
C LEU A 13 7.43 -12.36 -31.64
N PHE A 14 6.85 -13.13 -30.72
CA PHE A 14 6.20 -12.55 -29.57
C PHE A 14 7.30 -11.72 -28.90
N ILE A 15 7.38 -10.45 -29.25
CA ILE A 15 7.99 -9.45 -28.39
C ILE A 15 7.01 -9.41 -27.22
N THR A 16 7.15 -10.36 -26.30
CA THR A 16 6.76 -10.11 -24.92
C THR A 16 7.61 -8.91 -24.55
N LEU A 17 6.99 -7.74 -24.51
CA LEU A 17 7.54 -6.57 -23.85
C LEU A 17 7.83 -7.05 -22.42
N THR A 18 9.06 -7.48 -22.18
CA THR A 18 9.51 -7.75 -20.83
C THR A 18 9.69 -6.38 -20.22
N ASP A 19 8.66 -5.92 -19.53
CA ASP A 19 8.68 -4.71 -18.73
C ASP A 19 9.70 -4.88 -17.61
N ALA A 20 10.96 -4.58 -17.93
CA ALA A 20 12.07 -4.61 -17.02
C ALA A 20 12.05 -3.32 -16.19
N HIS A 21 11.12 -3.24 -15.24
CA HIS A 21 11.10 -2.14 -14.28
C HIS A 21 12.11 -2.42 -13.16
N PRO A 22 12.93 -1.42 -12.79
CA PRO A 22 14.06 -1.61 -11.87
C PRO A 22 13.64 -1.95 -10.44
N TRP A 23 12.38 -1.70 -10.06
CA TRP A 23 11.87 -2.03 -8.74
C TRP A 23 10.44 -2.56 -8.84
N LYS A 24 10.23 -3.79 -8.37
CA LYS A 24 8.90 -4.37 -8.08
C LYS A 24 8.92 -4.93 -6.66
N PRO A 25 7.82 -4.81 -5.90
CA PRO A 25 7.68 -5.43 -4.58
C PRO A 25 8.01 -6.93 -4.63
N ARG A 26 8.75 -7.46 -3.64
CA ARG A 26 9.06 -8.90 -3.60
C ARG A 26 7.85 -9.76 -3.26
N HIS A 27 6.82 -9.17 -2.67
CA HIS A 27 5.66 -9.87 -2.16
C HIS A 27 4.37 -9.25 -2.69
N HIS A 28 3.71 -9.94 -3.61
CA HIS A 28 2.34 -9.64 -4.04
C HIS A 28 1.39 -10.50 -3.23
N ILE A 29 0.51 -9.89 -2.43
CA ILE A 29 -0.30 -10.61 -1.46
C ILE A 29 -1.78 -10.24 -1.49
N ILE A 30 -2.59 -11.21 -1.10
CA ILE A 30 -3.98 -10.99 -0.67
C ILE A 30 -4.03 -11.35 0.81
N VAL A 31 -4.60 -10.49 1.64
CA VAL A 31 -4.71 -10.72 3.09
C VAL A 31 -6.14 -11.13 3.43
N ASP A 32 -6.34 -12.32 3.97
CA ASP A 32 -7.61 -12.78 4.54
C ASP A 32 -7.58 -12.65 6.07
N THR A 33 -8.50 -11.88 6.63
CA THR A 33 -8.53 -11.52 8.06
C THR A 33 -9.92 -11.75 8.67
N ASP A 34 -9.97 -11.98 9.98
CA ASP A 34 -11.23 -12.01 10.72
C ASP A 34 -11.51 -10.72 11.52
N GLY A 35 -10.67 -9.70 11.34
CA GLY A 35 -10.80 -8.39 11.97
C GLY A 35 -10.34 -8.35 13.43
N GLY A 36 -9.60 -9.36 13.90
CA GLY A 36 -8.91 -9.37 15.17
C GLY A 36 -7.97 -8.16 15.36
N ILE A 37 -7.71 -7.81 16.62
CA ILE A 37 -6.85 -6.64 16.93
C ILE A 37 -5.39 -6.85 16.53
N ASP A 38 -4.94 -8.10 16.49
CA ASP A 38 -3.65 -8.54 15.98
C ASP A 38 -3.64 -8.56 14.45
N ASP A 39 -4.71 -9.02 13.80
CA ASP A 39 -4.83 -8.93 12.35
C ASP A 39 -4.69 -7.48 11.86
N MET A 40 -5.33 -6.54 12.55
CA MET A 40 -5.32 -5.12 12.17
C MET A 40 -3.93 -4.48 12.35
N LYS A 41 -3.16 -4.94 13.35
CA LYS A 41 -1.75 -4.55 13.52
C LYS A 41 -0.88 -5.17 12.41
N ALA A 42 -1.08 -6.45 12.10
CA ALA A 42 -0.36 -7.14 11.04
C ALA A 42 -0.64 -6.53 9.66
N LEU A 43 -1.91 -6.23 9.35
CA LEU A 43 -2.33 -5.54 8.13
C LEU A 43 -1.69 -4.14 8.05
N SER A 44 -1.69 -3.39 9.15
CA SER A 44 -1.01 -2.08 9.20
C SER A 44 0.50 -2.19 8.93
N MET A 45 1.16 -3.25 9.41
CA MET A 45 2.57 -3.51 9.13
C MET A 45 2.82 -3.92 7.66
N LEU A 46 1.93 -4.74 7.08
CA LEU A 46 2.02 -5.12 5.67
C LEU A 46 1.83 -3.91 4.75
N LEU A 47 0.85 -3.06 5.04
CA LEU A 47 0.61 -1.80 4.31
C LEU A 47 1.76 -0.80 4.49
N ALA A 48 2.41 -0.79 5.66
CA ALA A 48 3.58 0.05 5.88
C ALA A 48 4.77 -0.33 5.00
N SER A 49 4.93 -1.59 4.63
CA SER A 49 6.14 -2.06 3.97
C SER A 49 6.13 -1.80 2.45
N PRO A 50 7.05 -0.97 1.90
CA PRO A 50 7.09 -0.74 0.46
C PRO A 50 7.37 -1.99 -0.37
N ASP A 51 7.94 -3.03 0.24
CA ASP A 51 8.30 -4.29 -0.41
C ASP A 51 7.16 -5.32 -0.45
N VAL A 52 6.00 -4.93 0.06
CA VAL A 52 4.76 -5.70 0.05
C VAL A 52 3.70 -4.93 -0.73
N HIS A 53 3.16 -5.56 -1.76
CA HIS A 53 2.00 -5.08 -2.47
C HIS A 53 0.76 -5.82 -1.98
N VAL A 54 -0.06 -5.13 -1.17
CA VAL A 54 -1.37 -5.64 -0.72
C VAL A 54 -2.39 -5.38 -1.81
N LEU A 55 -2.63 -6.38 -2.65
CA LEU A 55 -3.50 -6.28 -3.83
C LEU A 55 -4.99 -6.30 -3.46
N ALA A 56 -5.33 -6.98 -2.38
CA ALA A 56 -6.69 -7.05 -1.87
C ALA A 56 -6.68 -7.45 -0.40
N VAL A 57 -7.76 -7.09 0.29
CA VAL A 57 -8.09 -7.64 1.62
C VAL A 57 -9.40 -8.41 1.51
N THR A 58 -9.46 -9.59 2.09
CA THR A 58 -10.70 -10.35 2.23
C THR A 58 -10.99 -10.55 3.70
N VAL A 59 -12.28 -10.68 4.02
CA VAL A 59 -12.71 -10.90 5.39
C VAL A 59 -13.49 -12.20 5.52
N SER A 60 -13.10 -12.99 6.51
CA SER A 60 -13.73 -14.26 6.88
C SER A 60 -14.22 -14.18 8.33
N SER A 61 -15.17 -15.04 8.71
CA SER A 61 -15.66 -15.07 10.09
C SER A 61 -14.65 -15.76 11.02
N GLY A 62 -14.42 -15.21 12.21
CA GLY A 62 -13.49 -15.72 13.22
C GLY A 62 -13.70 -15.01 14.56
N VAL A 63 -12.75 -14.19 15.00
CA VAL A 63 -12.88 -13.32 16.17
C VAL A 63 -14.09 -12.38 16.04
N LEU A 64 -14.27 -11.77 14.87
CA LEU A 64 -15.48 -11.03 14.51
C LEU A 64 -16.30 -11.80 13.46
N ASP A 65 -17.57 -11.43 13.32
CA ASP A 65 -18.31 -11.82 12.12
C ASP A 65 -17.76 -11.08 10.90
N ALA A 66 -17.83 -11.71 9.73
CA ALA A 66 -17.22 -11.16 8.51
C ALA A 66 -17.78 -9.77 8.11
N ARG A 67 -19.02 -9.42 8.49
CA ARG A 67 -19.58 -8.09 8.17
C ARG A 67 -19.00 -7.01 9.09
N SER A 68 -18.82 -7.30 10.37
CA SER A 68 -18.14 -6.40 11.30
C SER A 68 -16.65 -6.24 10.94
N ALA A 69 -15.98 -7.34 10.58
CA ALA A 69 -14.60 -7.32 10.09
C ALA A 69 -14.47 -6.43 8.84
N TYR A 70 -15.39 -6.56 7.87
CA TYR A 70 -15.43 -5.72 6.67
C TYR A 70 -15.43 -4.22 7.01
N VAL A 71 -16.30 -3.80 7.94
CA VAL A 71 -16.42 -2.40 8.34
C VAL A 71 -15.12 -1.89 8.97
N LYS A 72 -14.50 -2.69 9.84
CA LYS A 72 -13.22 -2.34 10.47
C LYS A 72 -12.07 -2.26 9.46
N VAL A 73 -11.97 -3.21 8.54
CA VAL A 73 -10.95 -3.22 7.48
C VAL A 73 -11.12 -2.03 6.55
N LYS A 74 -12.33 -1.77 6.03
CA LYS A 74 -12.58 -0.61 5.16
C LYS A 74 -12.28 0.70 5.88
N SER A 75 -12.72 0.86 7.14
CA SER A 75 -12.43 2.09 7.89
C SER A 75 -10.93 2.29 8.18
N LEU A 76 -10.17 1.21 8.41
CA LEU A 76 -8.71 1.27 8.52
C LEU A 76 -8.07 1.75 7.22
N LEU A 77 -8.41 1.10 6.09
CA LEU A 77 -7.86 1.44 4.78
C LEU A 77 -8.20 2.90 4.39
N ASP A 78 -9.44 3.32 4.62
CA ASP A 78 -9.88 4.69 4.36
C ASP A 78 -9.12 5.70 5.25
N SER A 79 -8.79 5.34 6.49
CA SER A 79 -7.97 6.18 7.39
C SER A 79 -6.52 6.37 6.94
N TYR A 80 -6.02 5.45 6.11
CA TYR A 80 -4.72 5.54 5.45
C TYR A 80 -4.80 6.11 4.04
N PHE A 81 -6.00 6.50 3.57
CA PHE A 81 -6.26 6.92 2.20
C PHE A 81 -6.01 5.85 1.13
N HIS A 82 -6.01 4.57 1.52
CA HIS A 82 -5.86 3.37 0.67
C HIS A 82 -7.20 2.90 0.10
N ASN A 83 -8.01 3.85 -0.39
CA ASN A 83 -9.39 3.57 -0.79
C ASN A 83 -9.49 2.62 -1.99
N GLY A 84 -8.43 2.54 -2.81
CA GLY A 84 -8.34 1.71 -4.01
C GLY A 84 -8.02 0.25 -3.77
N ILE A 85 -7.69 -0.17 -2.54
CA ILE A 85 -7.52 -1.59 -2.23
C ILE A 85 -8.91 -2.25 -2.13
N PRO A 86 -9.23 -3.23 -2.99
CA PRO A 86 -10.52 -3.90 -2.96
C PRO A 86 -10.66 -4.74 -1.68
N VAL A 87 -11.88 -4.73 -1.11
CA VAL A 87 -12.22 -5.52 0.07
C VAL A 87 -13.40 -6.44 -0.21
N GLY A 88 -13.24 -7.75 -0.03
CA GLY A 88 -14.29 -8.75 -0.27
C GLY A 88 -14.73 -9.50 0.98
N ILE A 89 -16.00 -9.90 1.05
CA ILE A 89 -16.54 -10.71 2.17
C ILE A 89 -16.65 -12.17 1.74
N ASN A 90 -16.15 -13.09 2.57
CA ASN A 90 -16.44 -14.52 2.46
C ASN A 90 -17.78 -14.85 3.15
N ARG A 91 -18.90 -14.64 2.43
CA ARG A 91 -20.25 -14.75 3.04
C ARG A 91 -20.64 -16.16 3.45
N SER A 92 -20.05 -17.18 2.82
CA SER A 92 -20.31 -18.59 3.11
C SER A 92 -19.33 -19.18 4.13
N GLY A 93 -18.45 -18.36 4.72
CA GLY A 93 -17.51 -18.81 5.74
C GLY A 93 -18.24 -19.30 6.99
N VAL A 94 -17.99 -20.54 7.39
CA VAL A 94 -18.51 -21.10 8.63
C VAL A 94 -17.56 -20.71 9.77
N ASN A 95 -18.10 -20.33 10.92
CA ASN A 95 -17.33 -20.19 12.16
C ASN A 95 -17.93 -21.11 13.23
N ASN A 96 -17.23 -22.21 13.49
CA ASN A 96 -17.60 -23.18 14.53
C ASN A 96 -16.83 -22.96 15.83
N ALA A 97 -15.88 -22.01 15.86
CA ALA A 97 -15.10 -21.71 17.04
C ALA A 97 -15.92 -20.89 18.04
N GLN A 98 -15.75 -21.18 19.34
CA GLN A 98 -16.32 -20.33 20.38
C GLN A 98 -15.35 -19.21 20.72
N VAL A 99 -15.73 -17.96 20.43
CA VAL A 99 -15.01 -16.79 20.94
C VAL A 99 -15.33 -16.64 22.42
N LYS A 100 -14.38 -17.03 23.30
CA LYS A 100 -14.58 -17.07 24.77
C LYS A 100 -14.28 -15.74 25.48
N PHE A 101 -14.04 -14.68 24.72
CA PHE A 101 -13.73 -13.34 25.23
C PHE A 101 -14.54 -12.29 24.47
N LYS A 102 -14.66 -11.09 25.04
CA LYS A 102 -15.20 -9.94 24.30
C LYS A 102 -14.04 -9.26 23.57
N PRO A 103 -14.02 -9.21 22.23
CA PRO A 103 -12.98 -8.50 21.50
C PRO A 103 -12.95 -7.02 21.89
N PRO A 104 -11.76 -6.40 22.02
CA PRO A 104 -11.66 -4.97 22.28
C PRO A 104 -12.39 -4.16 21.23
N ASP A 105 -13.26 -3.26 21.68
CA ASP A 105 -13.99 -2.37 20.79
C ASP A 105 -13.12 -1.13 20.50
N PHE A 106 -12.33 -1.22 19.44
CA PHE A 106 -11.54 -0.12 18.92
C PHE A 106 -11.96 0.21 17.49
N LYS A 107 -12.08 1.51 17.18
CA LYS A 107 -12.39 2.01 15.85
C LYS A 107 -11.09 2.39 15.15
N TRP A 108 -10.78 1.69 14.07
CA TRP A 108 -9.54 1.90 13.32
C TRP A 108 -9.62 3.13 12.41
N GLY A 109 -10.82 3.50 11.99
CA GLY A 109 -11.11 4.74 11.26
C GLY A 109 -12.58 5.12 11.36
N ASN A 110 -13.03 5.96 10.42
CA ASN A 110 -14.45 6.33 10.33
C ASN A 110 -15.26 5.19 9.73
N GLU A 111 -16.12 4.58 10.52
CA GLU A 111 -16.99 3.47 10.10
C GLU A 111 -18.29 3.95 9.40
N SER A 112 -18.54 5.27 9.38
CA SER A 112 -19.79 5.85 8.84
C SER A 112 -19.90 5.66 7.33
N GLY A 113 -21.07 5.22 6.86
CA GLY A 113 -21.34 5.03 5.43
C GLY A 113 -20.80 3.74 4.83
N ILE A 114 -20.08 2.91 5.59
CA ILE A 114 -19.59 1.61 5.12
C ILE A 114 -20.71 0.58 5.22
N ASN A 115 -21.17 0.10 4.06
CA ASN A 115 -22.24 -0.89 3.98
C ASN A 115 -21.67 -2.29 3.66
N PRO A 116 -21.62 -3.24 4.62
CA PRO A 116 -21.15 -4.60 4.35
C PRO A 116 -22.06 -5.38 3.39
N ALA A 117 -23.32 -4.95 3.18
CA ALA A 117 -24.20 -5.62 2.23
C ALA A 117 -23.75 -5.43 0.77
N SER A 118 -23.09 -4.31 0.44
CA SER A 118 -22.61 -4.00 -0.91
C SER A 118 -21.22 -4.54 -1.23
N ALA A 119 -20.56 -5.22 -0.28
CA ALA A 119 -19.22 -5.77 -0.50
C ALA A 119 -19.22 -6.84 -1.62
N PRO A 120 -18.20 -6.93 -2.47
CA PRO A 120 -18.07 -8.05 -3.39
C PRO A 120 -17.86 -9.38 -2.64
N GLU A 121 -18.15 -10.51 -3.28
CA GLU A 121 -17.72 -11.83 -2.78
C GLU A 121 -16.19 -11.93 -2.82
N ALA A 122 -15.58 -12.42 -1.75
CA ALA A 122 -14.12 -12.55 -1.65
C ALA A 122 -13.50 -13.37 -2.80
N VAL A 123 -14.17 -14.42 -3.27
CA VAL A 123 -13.69 -15.22 -4.41
C VAL A 123 -13.70 -14.44 -5.73
N ASN A 124 -14.64 -13.50 -5.92
CA ASN A 124 -14.67 -12.65 -7.11
C ASN A 124 -13.50 -11.67 -7.08
N VAL A 125 -13.21 -11.08 -5.92
CA VAL A 125 -12.02 -10.22 -5.73
C VAL A 125 -10.74 -10.99 -6.05
N ILE A 126 -10.57 -12.20 -5.50
CA ILE A 126 -9.39 -13.03 -5.79
C ILE A 126 -9.29 -13.37 -7.29
N SER A 127 -10.40 -13.75 -7.93
CA SER A 127 -10.42 -14.08 -9.36
C SER A 127 -10.08 -12.89 -10.24
N GLU A 128 -10.53 -11.69 -9.87
CA GLU A 128 -10.21 -10.45 -10.57
C GLU A 128 -8.73 -10.12 -10.45
N ILE A 129 -8.15 -10.15 -9.24
CA ILE A 129 -6.71 -9.92 -9.06
C ILE A 129 -5.88 -10.92 -9.86
N LEU A 130 -6.22 -12.22 -9.80
CA LEU A 130 -5.51 -13.28 -10.54
C LEU A 130 -5.59 -13.14 -12.06
N ARG A 131 -6.55 -12.36 -12.59
CA ARG A 131 -6.69 -12.12 -14.03
C ARG A 131 -5.71 -11.06 -14.54
N TYR A 132 -5.39 -10.07 -13.71
CA TYR A 132 -4.62 -8.89 -14.11
C TYR A 132 -3.24 -8.81 -13.49
N GLU A 133 -2.95 -9.60 -12.46
CA GLU A 133 -1.62 -9.72 -11.88
C GLU A 133 -0.85 -10.88 -12.53
N ASP A 134 0.27 -10.55 -13.16
CA ASP A 134 1.18 -11.53 -13.77
C ASP A 134 2.07 -12.23 -12.73
N SER A 135 2.29 -11.59 -11.58
CA SER A 135 3.13 -12.12 -10.51
C SER A 135 2.40 -13.17 -9.68
N LYS A 136 3.12 -14.22 -9.25
CA LYS A 136 2.53 -15.20 -8.34
C LYS A 136 2.24 -14.58 -6.96
N LEU A 137 1.01 -14.79 -6.49
CA LEU A 137 0.51 -14.23 -5.23
C LEU A 137 0.85 -15.10 -4.03
N SER A 138 0.97 -14.52 -2.84
CA SER A 138 0.83 -15.28 -1.58
C SER A 138 -0.49 -14.94 -0.92
N LEU A 139 -1.29 -15.94 -0.57
CA LEU A 139 -2.48 -15.73 0.25
C LEU A 139 -2.05 -15.73 1.72
N VAL A 140 -2.19 -14.59 2.38
CA VAL A 140 -1.90 -14.42 3.81
C VAL A 140 -3.20 -14.62 4.58
N CYS A 141 -3.33 -15.73 5.31
CA CYS A 141 -4.49 -16.02 6.15
C CYS A 141 -4.16 -15.68 7.60
N LEU A 142 -4.76 -14.63 8.12
CA LEU A 142 -4.65 -14.18 9.52
C LEU A 142 -5.67 -14.90 10.41
N GLY A 143 -6.81 -15.30 9.85
CA GLY A 143 -7.82 -16.13 10.52
C GLY A 143 -7.82 -17.61 10.07
N GLY A 144 -9.01 -18.21 10.02
CA GLY A 144 -9.20 -19.58 9.52
C GLY A 144 -8.98 -19.76 8.02
N LEU A 145 -8.93 -21.01 7.55
CA LEU A 145 -8.63 -21.36 6.15
C LEU A 145 -9.86 -21.55 5.25
N SER A 146 -11.02 -21.04 5.65
CA SER A 146 -12.28 -21.26 4.92
C SER A 146 -12.28 -20.60 3.53
N LEU A 147 -11.75 -19.38 3.40
CA LEU A 147 -11.62 -18.72 2.10
C LEU A 147 -10.61 -19.43 1.20
N ALA A 148 -9.46 -19.84 1.73
CA ALA A 148 -8.48 -20.60 0.96
C ALA A 148 -9.10 -21.90 0.39
N ALA A 149 -9.88 -22.61 1.21
CA ALA A 149 -10.60 -23.81 0.79
C ALA A 149 -11.65 -23.53 -0.29
N LYS A 150 -12.37 -22.40 -0.18
CA LYS A 150 -13.36 -21.96 -1.17
C LYS A 150 -12.69 -21.57 -2.49
N ALA A 151 -11.67 -20.71 -2.44
CA ALA A 151 -10.92 -20.27 -3.60
C ALA A 151 -10.31 -21.46 -4.38
N LEU A 152 -9.73 -22.44 -3.69
CA LEU A 152 -9.18 -23.64 -4.33
C LEU A 152 -10.24 -24.50 -5.04
N LYS A 153 -11.51 -24.45 -4.60
CA LYS A 153 -12.61 -25.20 -5.21
C LYS A 153 -13.28 -24.45 -6.36
N GLU A 154 -13.42 -23.14 -6.23
CA GLU A 154 -14.26 -22.32 -7.11
C GLU A 154 -13.47 -21.55 -8.18
N ILE A 155 -12.18 -21.29 -7.97
CA ILE A 155 -11.34 -20.52 -8.88
C ILE A 155 -10.33 -21.48 -9.56
N PRO A 156 -10.54 -21.86 -10.83
CA PRO A 156 -9.71 -22.85 -11.52
C PRO A 156 -8.22 -22.49 -11.55
N GLU A 157 -7.91 -21.20 -11.68
CA GLU A 157 -6.54 -20.69 -11.82
C GLU A 157 -5.83 -20.47 -10.48
N PHE A 158 -6.54 -20.58 -9.35
CA PHE A 158 -6.01 -20.23 -8.02
C PHE A 158 -4.73 -20.99 -7.70
N ARG A 159 -4.71 -22.31 -7.93
CA ARG A 159 -3.53 -23.14 -7.66
C ARG A 159 -2.30 -22.71 -8.47
N SER A 160 -2.49 -22.34 -9.74
CA SER A 160 -1.39 -21.90 -10.61
C SER A 160 -0.94 -20.46 -10.33
N GLY A 161 -1.89 -19.62 -9.90
CA GLY A 161 -1.68 -18.19 -9.66
C GLY A 161 -1.03 -17.86 -8.31
N ILE A 162 -1.07 -18.77 -7.33
CA ILE A 162 -0.40 -18.55 -6.04
C ILE A 162 0.97 -19.24 -5.95
N LYS A 163 1.89 -18.59 -5.23
CA LYS A 163 3.15 -19.16 -4.72
C LYS A 163 2.90 -20.10 -3.53
N GLY A 164 1.88 -19.80 -2.72
CA GLY A 164 1.55 -20.55 -1.52
C GLY A 164 0.66 -19.76 -0.57
N ILE A 165 0.45 -20.32 0.61
CA ILE A 165 -0.33 -19.73 1.70
C ILE A 165 0.63 -19.43 2.85
N ILE A 166 0.50 -18.27 3.48
CA ILE A 166 1.14 -17.96 4.77
C ILE A 166 0.01 -17.84 5.78
N TRP A 167 -0.01 -18.70 6.79
CA TRP A 167 -1.15 -18.84 7.69
C TRP A 167 -0.74 -18.62 9.14
N SER A 168 -1.51 -17.80 9.86
CA SER A 168 -1.36 -17.61 11.30
C SER A 168 -2.00 -18.80 12.01
N CYS A 169 -1.20 -19.55 12.78
CA CYS A 169 -1.70 -20.70 13.52
C CYS A 169 -1.22 -20.67 14.97
N GLU A 170 -2.13 -20.95 15.89
CA GLU A 170 -1.80 -21.04 17.31
C GLU A 170 -1.42 -22.48 17.71
N GLY A 171 -0.56 -22.59 18.72
CA GLY A 171 -0.22 -23.86 19.35
C GLY A 171 0.82 -24.71 18.62
N THR A 172 1.17 -25.83 19.22
CA THR A 172 2.11 -26.81 18.66
C THR A 172 1.38 -27.73 17.69
N GLY A 173 1.87 -27.86 16.45
CA GLY A 173 1.35 -28.80 15.45
C GLY A 173 0.11 -28.34 14.68
N MET A 174 -0.19 -27.03 14.65
CA MET A 174 -1.19 -26.37 13.78
C MET A 174 -2.67 -26.78 13.96
N THR A 175 -2.97 -27.82 14.74
CA THR A 175 -4.32 -28.41 14.83
C THR A 175 -5.04 -28.15 16.14
N ASP A 176 -4.46 -27.35 17.04
CA ASP A 176 -4.99 -27.07 18.38
C ASP A 176 -5.23 -25.56 18.62
N GLY A 177 -5.18 -24.77 17.54
CA GLY A 177 -5.36 -23.32 17.56
C GLY A 177 -6.79 -22.86 17.29
N PHE A 178 -7.08 -21.61 17.66
CA PHE A 178 -8.37 -20.97 17.39
C PHE A 178 -8.64 -20.93 15.89
N ASN A 179 -7.68 -20.46 15.08
CA ASN A 179 -7.81 -20.37 13.63
C ASN A 179 -8.08 -21.72 12.96
N TYR A 180 -7.49 -22.80 13.45
CA TYR A 180 -7.79 -24.16 12.97
C TYR A 180 -9.21 -24.59 13.33
N SER A 181 -9.69 -24.22 14.52
CA SER A 181 -11.00 -24.61 15.04
C SER A 181 -12.19 -23.89 14.40
N VAL A 182 -11.96 -22.73 13.76
CA VAL A 182 -12.99 -21.96 13.03
C VAL A 182 -13.69 -22.84 11.99
N ASP A 183 -12.92 -23.55 11.16
CA ASP A 183 -13.42 -24.47 10.14
C ASP A 183 -12.45 -25.63 9.92
N ILE A 184 -12.53 -26.63 10.80
CA ILE A 184 -11.69 -27.84 10.77
C ILE A 184 -11.75 -28.56 9.41
N PRO A 185 -12.92 -28.78 8.77
CA PRO A 185 -12.99 -29.36 7.43
C PRO A 185 -12.16 -28.59 6.39
N SER A 186 -12.28 -27.26 6.34
CA SER A 186 -11.52 -26.43 5.41
C SER A 186 -10.02 -26.44 5.71
N ALA A 187 -9.63 -26.36 6.99
CA ALA A 187 -8.23 -26.45 7.39
C ALA A 187 -7.61 -27.81 7.00
N LYS A 188 -8.29 -28.92 7.29
CA LYS A 188 -7.84 -30.27 6.88
C LYS A 188 -7.73 -30.42 5.36
N PHE A 189 -8.65 -29.83 4.61
CA PHE A 189 -8.64 -29.84 3.16
C PHE A 189 -7.42 -29.09 2.61
N ILE A 190 -7.14 -27.89 3.12
CA ILE A 190 -6.01 -27.08 2.68
C ILE A 190 -4.67 -27.69 3.07
N LEU A 191 -4.50 -28.15 4.31
CA LEU A 191 -3.27 -28.80 4.77
C LEU A 191 -2.92 -30.07 3.96
N LYS A 192 -3.92 -30.73 3.34
CA LYS A 192 -3.73 -31.90 2.46
C LYS A 192 -3.70 -31.58 0.97
N SER A 193 -3.82 -30.30 0.60
CA SER A 193 -3.99 -29.89 -0.80
C SER A 193 -2.70 -29.97 -1.65
N GLY A 194 -1.54 -30.17 -1.02
CA GLY A 194 -0.23 -30.10 -1.67
C GLY A 194 0.23 -28.68 -2.03
N ILE A 195 -0.54 -27.65 -1.67
CA ILE A 195 -0.09 -26.25 -1.78
C ILE A 195 1.00 -26.01 -0.73
N ASN A 196 2.01 -25.21 -1.07
CA ASN A 196 3.03 -24.78 -0.13
C ASN A 196 2.41 -23.87 0.93
N ILE A 197 2.48 -24.27 2.20
CA ILE A 197 1.89 -23.55 3.34
C ILE A 197 2.99 -23.22 4.33
N ASN A 198 3.18 -21.95 4.66
CA ASN A 198 3.98 -21.51 5.80
C ASN A 198 3.05 -21.24 6.97
N ALA A 199 2.97 -22.18 7.90
CA ALA A 199 2.18 -22.06 9.12
C ALA A 199 3.03 -21.37 10.19
N VAL A 200 2.78 -20.08 10.40
CA VAL A 200 3.51 -19.23 11.34
C VAL A 200 2.91 -19.39 12.72
N SER A 201 3.66 -20.03 13.61
CA SER A 201 3.24 -20.28 14.98
C SER A 201 3.27 -18.99 15.80
N THR A 202 2.10 -18.59 16.30
CA THR A 202 1.95 -17.46 17.24
C THR A 202 2.19 -17.86 18.70
N GLY A 203 2.44 -19.16 18.93
CA GLY A 203 3.03 -19.74 20.15
C GLY A 203 2.05 -20.06 21.29
N SER A 204 2.43 -21.07 22.10
CA SER A 204 1.81 -21.44 23.38
C SER A 204 2.77 -21.23 24.58
N GLY A 205 3.84 -20.43 24.43
CA GLY A 205 4.81 -20.07 25.48
C GLY A 205 5.81 -18.97 25.07
N ASN A 206 6.19 -18.10 26.04
CA ASN A 206 7.03 -16.89 25.89
C ASN A 206 6.65 -15.96 24.72
N GLN A 207 5.35 -15.70 24.56
CA GLN A 207 4.85 -14.73 23.59
C GLN A 207 5.41 -13.34 23.91
N VAL A 208 6.14 -12.77 22.96
CA VAL A 208 6.78 -11.46 23.11
C VAL A 208 5.69 -10.38 23.19
N GLN A 209 5.91 -9.40 24.05
CA GLN A 209 4.98 -8.30 24.26
C GLN A 209 5.60 -6.99 23.80
N TYR A 210 4.76 -6.03 23.43
CA TYR A 210 5.18 -4.65 23.26
C TYR A 210 5.61 -4.08 24.62
N SER A 211 6.86 -3.63 24.72
CA SER A 211 7.34 -2.92 25.90
C SER A 211 6.80 -1.48 25.94
N GLU A 212 6.75 -0.87 27.12
CA GLU A 212 6.35 0.54 27.27
C GLU A 212 7.29 1.48 26.49
N ASP A 213 8.58 1.20 26.49
CA ASP A 213 9.59 1.92 25.70
C ASP A 213 9.33 1.79 24.20
N PHE A 214 8.93 0.59 23.74
CA PHE A 214 8.55 0.38 22.35
C PHE A 214 7.34 1.24 21.99
N ILE A 215 6.27 1.19 22.78
CA ILE A 215 5.04 1.95 22.52
C ILE A 215 5.33 3.46 22.51
N THR A 216 6.11 3.94 23.48
CA THR A 216 6.49 5.37 23.57
C THR A 216 7.30 5.80 22.34
N GLY A 217 8.24 4.97 21.89
CA GLY A 217 9.07 5.29 20.74
C GLY A 217 8.34 5.24 19.39
N LEU A 218 7.15 4.62 19.30
CA LEU A 218 6.29 4.72 18.10
C LEU A 218 5.90 6.17 17.79
N ASN A 219 5.77 7.03 18.80
CA ASN A 219 5.44 8.44 18.62
C ASN A 219 6.53 9.22 17.85
N GLY A 220 7.76 8.70 17.81
CA GLY A 220 8.86 9.27 17.03
C GLY A 220 8.90 8.81 15.57
N ILE A 221 8.00 7.92 15.15
CA ILE A 221 7.91 7.45 13.76
C ILE A 221 6.81 8.23 13.05
N ASN A 222 7.20 9.08 12.10
CA ASN A 222 6.25 9.89 11.34
C ASN A 222 5.64 9.11 10.16
N THR A 223 4.87 8.06 10.47
CA THR A 223 4.08 7.31 9.48
C THR A 223 2.66 7.08 10.00
N PRO A 224 1.64 7.08 9.11
CA PRO A 224 0.26 6.88 9.54
C PRO A 224 0.06 5.50 10.21
N TYR A 225 0.81 4.48 9.77
CA TYR A 225 0.78 3.14 10.33
C TYR A 225 1.30 3.08 11.77
N ALA A 226 2.43 3.73 12.05
CA ALA A 226 2.98 3.80 13.41
C ALA A 226 2.05 4.58 14.34
N ALA A 227 1.52 5.70 13.86
CA ALA A 227 0.56 6.52 14.61
C ALA A 227 -0.70 5.71 14.97
N LYS A 228 -1.26 4.93 14.02
CA LYS A 228 -2.45 4.11 14.25
C LYS A 228 -2.22 2.98 15.27
N ILE A 229 -1.08 2.29 15.17
CA ILE A 229 -0.73 1.24 16.15
C ILE A 229 -0.47 1.86 17.53
N SER A 230 0.22 3.00 17.60
CA SER A 230 0.46 3.73 18.86
C SER A 230 -0.85 4.20 19.51
N GLU A 231 -1.77 4.75 18.71
CA GLU A 231 -3.11 5.16 19.12
C GLU A 231 -3.87 3.98 19.75
N PHE A 232 -3.89 2.84 19.06
CA PHE A 232 -4.51 1.63 19.58
C PHE A 232 -3.87 1.17 20.90
N LEU A 233 -2.55 0.96 20.94
CA LEU A 233 -1.84 0.42 22.12
C LEU A 233 -1.95 1.35 23.33
N SER A 234 -2.10 2.66 23.11
CA SER A 234 -2.29 3.65 24.18
C SER A 234 -3.74 3.76 24.67
N SER A 235 -4.70 3.25 23.89
CA SER A 235 -6.14 3.41 24.13
C SER A 235 -6.66 2.63 25.36
N PRO A 236 -7.79 3.06 25.96
CA PRO A 236 -8.50 2.26 26.95
C PRO A 236 -8.93 0.88 26.42
N SER A 237 -9.26 0.79 25.13
CA SER A 237 -9.66 -0.46 24.48
C SER A 237 -8.52 -1.49 24.50
N ALA A 238 -7.28 -1.10 24.18
CA ALA A 238 -6.14 -2.03 24.28
C ALA A 238 -5.90 -2.48 25.73
N LYS A 239 -5.94 -1.53 26.69
CA LYS A 239 -5.76 -1.81 28.13
C LYS A 239 -6.84 -2.72 28.72
N SER A 240 -8.00 -2.82 28.08
CA SER A 240 -9.07 -3.72 28.50
C SER A 240 -8.77 -5.21 28.30
N HIS A 241 -7.75 -5.55 27.49
CA HIS A 241 -7.44 -6.94 27.17
C HIS A 241 -5.93 -7.18 26.99
N LYS A 242 -5.34 -8.08 27.78
CA LYS A 242 -3.89 -8.34 27.78
C LYS A 242 -3.34 -8.77 26.41
N PHE A 243 -4.15 -9.48 25.62
CA PHE A 243 -3.78 -9.91 24.26
C PHE A 243 -3.44 -8.74 23.33
N SER A 244 -3.95 -7.53 23.59
CA SER A 244 -3.66 -6.35 22.78
C SER A 244 -2.17 -6.02 22.71
N PHE A 245 -1.40 -6.43 23.73
CA PHE A 245 0.03 -6.17 23.86
C PHE A 245 0.90 -7.34 23.42
N LEU A 246 0.31 -8.47 23.02
CA LEU A 246 1.05 -9.63 22.55
C LEU A 246 1.32 -9.49 21.05
N ILE A 247 2.49 -9.96 20.62
CA ILE A 247 2.83 -10.13 19.20
C ILE A 247 2.29 -11.50 18.78
N SER A 248 1.37 -11.49 17.82
CA SER A 248 0.67 -12.66 17.29
C SER A 248 0.77 -12.63 15.77
N ASP A 249 -0.26 -12.21 15.05
CA ASP A 249 -0.29 -12.15 13.59
C ASP A 249 0.80 -11.27 12.96
N GLU A 250 1.37 -10.33 13.71
CA GLU A 250 2.52 -9.54 13.29
C GLU A 250 3.77 -10.38 13.00
N LEU A 251 3.80 -11.63 13.48
CA LEU A 251 4.85 -12.59 13.11
C LEU A 251 4.86 -12.90 11.62
N ILE A 252 3.73 -12.80 10.91
CA ILE A 252 3.66 -13.01 9.46
C ILE A 252 4.43 -11.93 8.69
N PRO A 253 4.13 -10.62 8.84
CA PRO A 253 4.92 -9.58 8.20
C PRO A 253 6.41 -9.66 8.59
N LEU A 254 6.72 -10.01 9.85
CA LEU A 254 8.09 -10.22 10.29
C LEU A 254 8.76 -11.41 9.59
N PHE A 255 8.06 -12.52 9.40
CA PHE A 255 8.58 -13.69 8.68
C PHE A 255 8.86 -13.37 7.21
N MET A 256 7.99 -12.59 6.57
CA MET A 256 8.15 -12.18 5.18
C MET A 256 9.42 -11.34 4.98
N HIS A 257 9.69 -10.36 5.84
CA HIS A 257 10.86 -9.49 5.69
C HIS A 257 12.14 -10.00 6.35
N PHE A 258 12.00 -10.72 7.45
CA PHE A 258 13.11 -11.17 8.28
C PHE A 258 13.03 -12.69 8.52
N PRO A 259 13.07 -13.52 7.46
CA PRO A 259 12.97 -14.97 7.62
C PRO A 259 14.05 -15.55 8.54
N SER A 260 15.21 -14.87 8.68
CA SER A 260 16.29 -15.25 9.62
C SER A 260 15.93 -15.11 11.11
N PHE A 261 14.78 -14.51 11.44
CA PHE A 261 14.25 -14.47 12.81
C PHE A 261 13.48 -15.74 13.17
N PHE A 262 13.28 -16.64 12.20
CA PHE A 262 12.46 -17.82 12.33
C PHE A 262 13.24 -19.08 11.97
N SER A 263 12.80 -20.19 12.53
CA SER A 263 13.18 -21.55 12.15
C SER A 263 12.03 -22.18 11.36
N VAL A 264 12.36 -23.00 10.38
CA VAL A 264 11.38 -23.61 9.47
C VAL A 264 11.56 -25.12 9.48
N ASN A 265 10.53 -25.84 9.92
CA ASN A 265 10.48 -27.31 9.89
C ASN A 265 9.49 -27.76 8.81
N GLN A 266 9.99 -28.40 7.76
CA GLN A 266 9.16 -28.82 6.62
C GLN A 266 8.65 -30.25 6.77
N THR A 267 7.33 -30.43 6.62
CA THR A 267 6.64 -31.71 6.54
C THR A 267 5.78 -31.74 5.28
N GLY A 268 6.30 -32.35 4.20
CA GLY A 268 5.63 -32.37 2.90
C GLY A 268 5.53 -30.96 2.30
N SER A 269 4.30 -30.51 2.03
CA SER A 269 4.02 -29.15 1.52
C SER A 269 3.76 -28.13 2.62
N VAL A 270 3.86 -28.52 3.90
CA VAL A 270 3.59 -27.64 5.04
C VAL A 270 4.89 -27.36 5.78
N ASN A 271 5.17 -26.08 6.00
CA ASN A 271 6.32 -25.57 6.73
C ASN A 271 5.83 -24.99 8.06
N GLU A 272 6.24 -25.59 9.17
CA GLU A 272 6.01 -25.04 10.50
C GLU A 272 7.08 -23.98 10.80
N VAL A 273 6.65 -22.74 10.92
CA VAL A 273 7.52 -21.57 11.10
C VAL A 273 7.43 -21.12 12.55
N ASN A 274 8.55 -21.19 13.27
CA ASN A 274 8.63 -20.87 14.70
C ASN A 274 9.64 -19.75 14.94
N VAL A 275 9.34 -18.83 15.86
CA VAL A 275 10.26 -17.75 16.24
C VAL A 275 11.56 -18.35 16.79
N LEU A 276 12.68 -17.93 16.21
CA LEU A 276 14.04 -18.27 16.62
C LEU A 276 14.70 -17.14 17.43
N LYS A 277 14.39 -15.87 17.09
CA LYS A 277 15.02 -14.67 17.68
C LYS A 277 13.99 -13.72 18.27
N THR A 278 13.51 -14.00 19.48
CA THR A 278 12.52 -13.18 20.19
C THR A 278 12.97 -11.73 20.36
N ASP A 279 14.24 -11.52 20.69
CA ASP A 279 14.80 -10.18 20.97
C ASP A 279 14.90 -9.29 19.72
N SER A 280 14.75 -9.88 18.53
CA SER A 280 14.82 -9.16 17.24
C SER A 280 13.45 -8.71 16.73
N LEU A 281 12.35 -9.21 17.29
CA LEU A 281 11.00 -8.96 16.74
C LEU A 281 10.63 -7.47 16.80
N LEU A 282 10.77 -6.83 17.98
CA LEU A 282 10.47 -5.41 18.14
C LEU A 282 11.32 -4.52 17.22
N PHE A 283 12.60 -4.87 17.01
CA PHE A 283 13.44 -4.20 16.03
C PHE A 283 12.89 -4.32 14.60
N GLY A 284 12.44 -5.52 14.22
CA GLY A 284 11.80 -5.75 12.92
C GLY A 284 10.52 -4.92 12.75
N ILE A 285 9.68 -4.83 13.78
CA ILE A 285 8.46 -4.01 13.74
C ILE A 285 8.82 -2.53 13.55
N TYR A 286 9.81 -2.01 14.29
CA TYR A 286 10.31 -0.65 14.11
C TYR A 286 10.77 -0.38 12.66
N LYS A 287 11.58 -1.29 12.11
CA LYS A 287 12.07 -1.22 10.73
C LYS A 287 10.92 -1.13 9.71
N MET A 288 9.89 -1.95 9.89
CA MET A 288 8.72 -1.96 9.01
C MET A 288 7.88 -0.68 9.13
N LEU A 289 7.59 -0.23 10.36
CA LEU A 289 6.78 0.97 10.58
C LEU A 289 7.49 2.26 10.15
N LYS A 290 8.83 2.29 10.17
CA LYS A 290 9.65 3.34 9.55
C LYS A 290 9.74 3.23 8.02
N ARG A 291 9.19 2.18 7.43
CA ARG A 291 9.26 1.88 5.98
C ARG A 291 10.72 1.72 5.51
N GLU A 292 11.59 1.14 6.34
CA GLU A 292 13.02 0.91 6.09
C GLU A 292 13.31 -0.55 5.70
N THR A 293 12.38 -1.22 5.01
CA THR A 293 12.52 -2.61 4.56
C THR A 293 13.26 -2.73 3.22
N ILE A 294 13.43 -1.62 2.50
CA ILE A 294 14.15 -1.53 1.22
C ILE A 294 15.03 -0.29 1.13
N LYS A 295 15.98 -0.32 0.20
CA LYS A 295 16.65 0.89 -0.29
C LYS A 295 15.73 1.59 -1.27
N ARG A 296 15.54 2.91 -1.11
CA ARG A 296 14.62 3.71 -1.94
C ARG A 296 15.30 4.38 -3.14
N ASN A 297 16.57 4.72 -2.98
CA ASN A 297 17.33 5.50 -3.96
C ASN A 297 18.25 4.59 -4.78
N GLN A 298 18.53 5.00 -6.02
CA GLN A 298 19.36 4.24 -6.96
C GLN A 298 20.84 4.66 -6.94
N VAL A 299 21.10 5.97 -6.78
CA VAL A 299 22.45 6.55 -6.88
C VAL A 299 22.93 7.10 -5.54
N ILE A 300 22.08 7.88 -4.87
CA ILE A 300 22.38 8.49 -3.58
C ILE A 300 21.97 7.57 -2.43
N ASN A 301 22.66 7.66 -1.30
CA ASN A 301 22.28 6.88 -0.13
C ASN A 301 21.02 7.44 0.54
N ASP A 302 20.97 8.77 0.73
CA ASP A 302 19.86 9.46 1.38
C ASP A 302 19.75 10.91 0.89
N LEU A 303 18.54 11.47 0.90
CA LEU A 303 18.30 12.90 0.64
C LEU A 303 18.25 13.64 1.99
N PRO A 304 18.97 14.76 2.17
CA PRO A 304 19.02 15.43 3.47
C PRO A 304 17.64 15.92 3.93
N SER A 305 17.21 15.55 5.13
CA SER A 305 16.00 16.13 5.78
C SER A 305 16.33 17.29 6.72
N ASP A 306 17.62 17.60 6.91
CA ASP A 306 18.11 18.72 7.70
C ASP A 306 17.81 20.06 6.98
N PRO A 307 17.08 20.99 7.61
CA PRO A 307 16.79 22.31 7.05
C PRO A 307 18.02 23.08 6.56
N SER A 308 19.19 22.92 7.21
CA SER A 308 20.42 23.65 6.88
C SER A 308 21.02 23.30 5.51
N PHE A 309 20.55 22.21 4.89
CA PHE A 309 20.96 21.85 3.54
C PHE A 309 20.27 22.69 2.45
N TYR A 310 19.16 23.34 2.79
CA TYR A 310 18.29 24.02 1.84
C TYR A 310 18.46 25.55 1.89
N PHE A 311 18.05 26.24 0.82
CA PHE A 311 18.09 27.71 0.73
C PHE A 311 17.30 28.39 1.86
N ASP A 312 17.75 29.57 2.28
CA ASP A 312 17.20 30.34 3.42
C ASP A 312 15.68 30.55 3.38
N ASP A 313 15.11 30.63 2.18
CA ASP A 313 13.67 30.90 1.99
C ASP A 313 12.79 29.66 2.16
N ILE A 314 13.33 28.46 1.95
CA ILE A 314 12.61 27.18 2.11
C ILE A 314 13.01 26.44 3.39
N ALA A 315 14.24 26.63 3.88
CA ALA A 315 14.77 25.99 5.09
C ALA A 315 13.80 26.05 6.29
N PRO A 316 13.14 27.20 6.61
CA PRO A 316 12.21 27.29 7.73
C PRO A 316 11.00 26.35 7.64
N PHE A 317 10.67 25.86 6.44
CA PHE A 317 9.46 25.05 6.21
C PHE A 317 9.75 23.55 6.07
N VAL A 318 11.00 23.14 5.83
CA VAL A 318 11.42 21.74 5.58
C VAL A 318 10.81 20.77 6.59
N THR A 319 11.10 20.97 7.88
CA THR A 319 10.60 20.07 8.94
C THR A 319 9.07 20.03 9.01
N SER A 320 8.40 21.17 8.83
CA SER A 320 6.93 21.22 8.89
C SER A 320 6.27 20.54 7.70
N ILE A 321 6.85 20.68 6.50
CA ILE A 321 6.38 20.03 5.27
C ILE A 321 6.58 18.51 5.40
N ILE A 322 7.77 18.05 5.81
CA ILE A 322 8.04 16.62 6.04
C ILE A 322 7.11 16.05 7.11
N ASN A 323 6.92 16.76 8.23
CA ASN A 323 6.05 16.27 9.30
C ASN A 323 4.60 16.12 8.83
N ARG A 324 4.11 17.08 8.03
CA ARG A 324 2.72 17.09 7.58
C ARG A 324 2.47 16.13 6.41
N TYR A 325 3.36 16.10 5.44
CA TYR A 325 3.12 15.43 4.16
C TYR A 325 3.97 14.17 3.96
N GLY A 326 4.94 13.93 4.82
CA GLY A 326 5.81 12.77 4.77
C GLY A 326 7.07 12.98 3.92
N GLU A 327 8.06 12.15 4.23
CA GLU A 327 9.38 12.16 3.59
C GLU A 327 9.30 11.94 2.07
N GLU A 328 8.40 11.07 1.61
CA GLU A 328 8.28 10.73 0.19
C GLU A 328 7.80 11.92 -0.66
N GLU A 329 6.86 12.72 -0.16
CA GLU A 329 6.43 13.94 -0.85
C GLU A 329 7.53 14.99 -0.86
N TRP A 330 8.25 15.15 0.27
CA TRP A 330 9.37 16.07 0.36
C TRP A 330 10.45 15.74 -0.67
N GLN A 331 10.92 14.50 -0.65
CA GLN A 331 11.98 14.02 -1.54
C GLN A 331 11.57 14.09 -3.02
N ALA A 332 10.34 13.67 -3.36
CA ALA A 332 9.83 13.79 -4.73
C ALA A 332 9.71 15.26 -5.16
N GLY A 333 9.32 16.17 -4.26
CA GLY A 333 9.28 17.60 -4.50
C GLY A 333 10.66 18.18 -4.79
N VAL A 334 11.67 17.83 -3.98
CA VAL A 334 13.06 18.26 -4.23
C VAL A 334 13.52 17.77 -5.60
N LEU A 335 13.42 16.46 -5.86
CA LEU A 335 13.87 15.88 -7.13
C LEU A 335 13.14 16.45 -8.35
N ALA A 336 11.82 16.65 -8.26
CA ALA A 336 11.04 17.23 -9.35
C ALA A 336 11.50 18.64 -9.68
N ASN A 337 11.82 19.47 -8.69
CA ASN A 337 12.21 20.85 -8.93
C ASN A 337 13.68 20.99 -9.32
N GLU A 338 14.56 20.08 -8.90
CA GLU A 338 15.93 19.99 -9.42
C GLU A 338 15.96 19.53 -10.89
N LEU A 339 15.10 18.56 -11.24
CA LEU A 339 14.87 18.16 -12.62
C LEU A 339 14.29 19.31 -13.45
N HIS A 340 13.30 20.01 -12.89
CA HIS A 340 12.58 21.12 -13.54
C HIS A 340 13.39 22.42 -13.62
N ARG A 341 14.53 22.50 -12.92
CA ARG A 341 15.47 23.64 -12.88
C ARG A 341 14.96 24.90 -12.18
N HIS A 342 13.78 24.86 -11.56
CA HIS A 342 13.28 25.88 -10.64
C HIS A 342 12.14 25.32 -9.78
N LEU A 343 11.77 26.04 -8.72
CA LEU A 343 10.66 25.67 -7.84
C LEU A 343 9.31 26.09 -8.46
N GLY A 344 8.63 25.15 -9.13
CA GLY A 344 7.41 25.39 -9.90
C GLY A 344 6.13 25.01 -9.15
N VAL A 345 5.10 25.87 -9.23
CA VAL A 345 3.81 25.61 -8.57
C VAL A 345 3.14 24.33 -9.10
N TYR A 346 2.99 24.21 -10.42
CA TYR A 346 2.37 23.02 -11.01
C TYR A 346 3.23 21.77 -10.88
N ALA A 347 4.57 21.88 -10.82
CA ALA A 347 5.44 20.76 -10.51
C ALA A 347 5.14 20.19 -9.11
N ILE A 348 4.98 21.05 -8.09
CA ILE A 348 4.53 20.63 -6.75
C ILE A 348 3.13 20.02 -6.75
N ILE A 349 2.19 20.58 -7.52
CA ILE A 349 0.85 19.96 -7.68
C ILE A 349 0.97 18.56 -8.29
N GLY A 350 1.82 18.38 -9.30
CA GLY A 350 2.10 17.08 -9.91
C GLY A 350 2.67 16.08 -8.91
N VAL A 351 3.61 16.51 -8.07
CA VAL A 351 4.16 15.66 -6.98
C VAL A 351 3.06 15.25 -6.01
N LYS A 352 2.26 16.20 -5.50
CA LYS A 352 1.16 15.92 -4.57
C LYS A 352 0.14 14.95 -5.18
N MET A 353 -0.18 15.11 -6.46
CA MET A 353 -1.10 14.22 -7.19
C MET A 353 -0.54 12.80 -7.30
N GLY A 354 0.74 12.67 -7.66
CA GLY A 354 1.38 11.36 -7.79
C GLY A 354 1.55 10.63 -6.46
N ILE A 355 1.87 11.34 -5.37
CA ILE A 355 1.87 10.74 -4.03
C ILE A 355 0.45 10.33 -3.62
N ARG A 356 -0.57 11.15 -3.90
CA ARG A 356 -1.97 10.83 -3.56
C ARG A 356 -2.48 9.57 -4.26
N VAL A 357 -2.14 9.35 -5.53
CA VAL A 357 -2.54 8.12 -6.25
C VAL A 357 -1.77 6.89 -5.75
N ARG A 358 -0.49 7.05 -5.40
CA ARG A 358 0.30 6.00 -4.75
C ARG A 358 -0.30 5.59 -3.42
N GLU A 359 -0.76 6.54 -2.61
CA GLU A 359 -1.52 6.26 -1.39
C GLU A 359 -2.85 5.58 -1.69
N TYR A 360 -3.59 6.02 -2.73
CA TYR A 360 -4.90 5.45 -3.08
C TYR A 360 -4.82 3.93 -3.31
N PHE A 361 -3.83 3.47 -4.06
CA PHE A 361 -3.62 2.04 -4.37
C PHE A 361 -2.65 1.34 -3.40
N ASN A 362 -1.96 2.09 -2.53
CA ASN A 362 -0.86 1.61 -1.68
C ASN A 362 0.26 0.89 -2.48
N VAL A 363 0.77 1.57 -3.51
CA VAL A 363 1.84 1.03 -4.36
C VAL A 363 3.03 1.99 -4.45
N GLY A 364 4.17 1.43 -4.86
CA GLY A 364 5.37 2.22 -5.08
C GLY A 364 5.38 2.93 -6.43
N VAL A 365 6.59 3.26 -6.90
CA VAL A 365 6.80 3.88 -8.21
C VAL A 365 6.78 2.82 -9.32
N ASP A 366 6.56 3.24 -10.56
CA ASP A 366 6.55 2.41 -11.77
C ASP A 366 5.36 1.41 -11.87
N GLU A 367 4.34 1.55 -11.02
CA GLU A 367 3.18 0.64 -10.96
C GLU A 367 1.93 1.17 -11.70
N PHE A 368 2.05 2.31 -12.42
CA PHE A 368 0.93 2.97 -13.09
C PHE A 368 1.19 3.29 -14.55
N GLU A 369 0.16 3.12 -15.37
CA GLU A 369 0.01 3.90 -16.59
C GLU A 369 -0.67 5.24 -16.23
N ALA A 370 -0.12 6.36 -16.74
CA ALA A 370 -0.62 7.70 -16.52
C ALA A 370 -0.91 8.39 -17.86
N VAL A 371 -2.12 8.93 -18.00
CA VAL A 371 -2.52 9.80 -19.13
C VAL A 371 -2.80 11.19 -18.60
N SER A 372 -1.84 12.09 -18.79
CA SER A 372 -1.94 13.48 -18.33
C SER A 372 -2.63 14.36 -19.36
N HIS A 373 -3.59 15.15 -18.88
CA HIS A 373 -4.30 16.17 -19.66
C HIS A 373 -3.73 17.58 -19.44
N ALA A 374 -2.56 17.72 -18.80
CA ALA A 374 -1.92 19.01 -18.57
C ALA A 374 -1.30 19.65 -19.81
N GLY A 375 -1.30 18.95 -20.96
CA GLY A 375 -0.66 19.39 -22.19
C GLY A 375 0.86 19.57 -22.08
N SER A 376 1.45 20.16 -23.11
CA SER A 376 2.89 20.43 -23.23
C SER A 376 3.25 21.92 -23.17
N MET A 377 2.30 22.79 -22.80
CA MET A 377 2.50 24.24 -22.70
C MET A 377 2.57 24.70 -21.23
N PRO A 378 3.66 25.39 -20.82
CA PRO A 378 3.75 25.98 -19.50
C PRO A 378 2.69 27.07 -19.24
N PRO A 379 2.34 27.33 -17.97
CA PRO A 379 2.92 26.72 -16.76
C PRO A 379 2.26 25.38 -16.35
N LEU A 380 1.13 25.01 -16.96
CA LEU A 380 0.36 23.83 -16.55
C LEU A 380 1.13 22.52 -16.83
N SER A 381 1.82 22.43 -17.96
CA SER A 381 2.57 21.24 -18.35
C SER A 381 3.68 20.86 -17.37
N CYS A 382 4.16 21.78 -16.53
CA CYS A 382 5.13 21.50 -15.46
C CYS A 382 4.61 20.47 -14.46
N MET A 383 3.29 20.28 -14.37
CA MET A 383 2.67 19.21 -13.58
C MET A 383 3.16 17.83 -14.02
N ASN A 384 3.44 17.63 -15.31
CA ASN A 384 3.95 16.36 -15.83
C ASN A 384 5.29 15.97 -15.20
N ASP A 385 6.16 16.93 -14.88
CA ASP A 385 7.46 16.64 -14.25
C ASP A 385 7.27 16.13 -12.83
N GLY A 386 6.36 16.75 -12.08
CA GLY A 386 5.98 16.29 -10.75
C GLY A 386 5.37 14.88 -10.76
N ILE A 387 4.49 14.59 -11.73
CA ILE A 387 3.88 13.27 -11.91
C ILE A 387 4.96 12.22 -12.21
N GLN A 388 5.86 12.51 -13.14
CA GLN A 388 6.95 11.60 -13.50
C GLN A 388 7.79 11.22 -12.27
N VAL A 389 8.23 12.21 -11.51
CA VAL A 389 9.12 11.97 -10.35
C VAL A 389 8.40 11.25 -9.20
N SER A 390 7.15 11.63 -8.92
CA SER A 390 6.42 11.05 -7.77
C SER A 390 5.86 9.65 -8.03
N THR A 391 5.59 9.30 -9.29
CA THR A 391 4.99 8.01 -9.69
C THR A 391 5.93 7.06 -10.41
N GLY A 392 7.03 7.53 -10.98
CA GLY A 392 7.87 6.74 -11.90
C GLY A 392 7.28 6.56 -13.30
N ALA A 393 6.04 7.00 -13.54
CA ALA A 393 5.44 6.96 -14.86
C ALA A 393 6.15 7.97 -15.78
N THR A 394 7.10 7.50 -16.58
CA THR A 394 7.88 8.32 -17.51
C THR A 394 7.56 7.99 -18.96
N PRO A 395 7.79 8.93 -19.90
CA PRO A 395 7.70 8.63 -21.33
C PRO A 395 8.69 7.55 -21.76
N GLY A 396 9.87 7.50 -21.12
CA GLY A 396 10.92 6.51 -21.41
C GLY A 396 10.51 5.08 -21.03
N HIS A 397 9.77 4.92 -19.93
CA HIS A 397 9.16 3.64 -19.55
C HIS A 397 7.87 3.34 -20.33
N GLY A 398 7.40 4.24 -21.20
CA GLY A 398 6.11 4.11 -21.89
C GLY A 398 4.88 4.24 -20.98
N LEU A 399 5.08 4.65 -19.73
CA LEU A 399 4.05 4.72 -18.70
C LEU A 399 3.35 6.08 -18.64
N LEU A 400 3.93 7.14 -19.20
CA LEU A 400 3.29 8.46 -19.26
C LEU A 400 2.96 8.88 -20.70
N LYS A 401 1.68 9.16 -20.93
CA LYS A 401 1.16 9.78 -22.15
C LYS A 401 0.64 11.19 -21.82
N VAL A 402 0.95 12.16 -22.68
CA VAL A 402 0.46 13.55 -22.54
C VAL A 402 -0.54 13.87 -23.66
N ILE A 403 -1.71 14.38 -23.27
CA ILE A 403 -2.77 14.86 -24.16
C ILE A 403 -2.71 16.39 -24.20
N ASN A 404 -2.66 16.95 -25.41
CA ASN A 404 -2.55 18.39 -25.64
C ASN A 404 -3.90 19.09 -25.85
N ASP A 405 -4.97 18.34 -26.08
CA ASP A 405 -6.29 18.87 -26.34
C ASP A 405 -6.93 19.41 -25.05
N ASN A 406 -7.38 20.66 -25.08
CA ASN A 406 -8.04 21.36 -23.97
C ASN A 406 -7.37 21.17 -22.60
N PRO A 407 -6.12 21.66 -22.38
CA PRO A 407 -5.34 21.33 -21.20
C PRO A 407 -6.03 21.67 -19.86
N LEU A 408 -6.01 20.72 -18.93
CA LEU A 408 -6.52 20.88 -17.57
C LEU A 408 -5.66 20.09 -16.55
N PRO A 409 -5.63 20.47 -15.26
CA PRO A 409 -4.87 19.76 -14.22
C PRO A 409 -5.54 18.44 -13.83
N LYS A 410 -5.54 17.47 -14.74
CA LYS A 410 -6.14 16.15 -14.62
C LYS A 410 -5.19 15.09 -15.14
N VAL A 411 -5.13 13.96 -14.45
CA VAL A 411 -4.43 12.75 -14.91
C VAL A 411 -5.33 11.55 -14.71
N GLU A 412 -5.40 10.68 -15.71
CA GLU A 412 -6.00 9.36 -15.59
C GLU A 412 -4.91 8.37 -15.22
N PHE A 413 -5.09 7.62 -14.14
CA PHE A 413 -4.19 6.56 -13.72
C PHE A 413 -4.87 5.22 -13.90
N LYS A 414 -4.11 4.24 -14.39
CA LYS A 414 -4.53 2.85 -14.45
C LYS A 414 -3.54 2.00 -13.67
N HIS A 415 -4.08 1.19 -12.76
CA HIS A 415 -3.37 0.18 -12.00
C HIS A 415 -4.16 -1.13 -12.10
N LEU A 416 -3.55 -2.17 -12.65
CA LEU A 416 -4.25 -3.42 -12.98
C LEU A 416 -5.50 -3.14 -13.86
N ASN A 417 -6.67 -3.55 -13.38
CA ASN A 417 -8.00 -3.33 -13.96
C ASN A 417 -8.69 -2.05 -13.49
N HIS A 418 -8.10 -1.33 -12.53
CA HIS A 418 -8.70 -0.14 -11.95
C HIS A 418 -8.20 1.10 -12.64
N LYS A 419 -9.12 1.96 -13.04
CA LYS A 419 -8.83 3.25 -13.66
C LYS A 419 -9.50 4.36 -12.87
N ILE A 420 -8.73 5.39 -12.53
CA ILE A 420 -9.22 6.57 -11.83
C ILE A 420 -8.80 7.85 -12.55
N ALA A 421 -9.63 8.86 -12.49
CA ALA A 421 -9.27 10.23 -12.83
C ALA A 421 -8.98 11.02 -11.56
N VAL A 422 -7.85 11.71 -11.52
CA VAL A 422 -7.49 12.63 -10.44
C VAL A 422 -7.37 14.04 -11.01
N SER A 423 -8.18 14.96 -10.49
CA SER A 423 -8.25 16.36 -10.97
C SER A 423 -8.03 17.35 -9.83
N LEU A 424 -7.29 18.42 -10.06
CA LEU A 424 -7.19 19.53 -9.11
C LEU A 424 -8.55 20.24 -8.99
N LYS A 425 -8.98 20.53 -7.76
CA LYS A 425 -10.25 21.22 -7.51
C LYS A 425 -10.32 22.55 -8.29
N PRO A 426 -11.47 22.87 -8.95
CA PRO A 426 -11.58 24.02 -9.84
C PRO A 426 -11.28 25.39 -9.19
N ASP A 427 -11.68 25.59 -7.93
CA ASP A 427 -11.42 26.80 -7.16
C ASP A 427 -9.93 26.99 -6.87
N ILE A 428 -9.23 25.92 -6.51
CA ILE A 428 -7.78 25.93 -6.30
C ILE A 428 -7.04 26.20 -7.61
N ASN A 429 -7.44 25.54 -8.70
CA ASN A 429 -6.85 25.79 -10.02
C ASN A 429 -7.07 27.24 -10.48
N SER A 430 -8.26 27.78 -10.28
CA SER A 430 -8.60 29.17 -10.64
C SER A 430 -7.74 30.16 -9.84
N LYS A 431 -7.52 29.89 -8.56
CA LYS A 431 -6.64 30.69 -7.70
C LYS A 431 -5.19 30.65 -8.17
N ILE A 432 -4.62 29.46 -8.38
CA ILE A 432 -3.23 29.29 -8.82
C ILE A 432 -3.00 29.97 -10.18
N SER A 433 -3.86 29.66 -11.15
CA SER A 433 -3.74 30.21 -12.50
C SER A 433 -3.95 31.73 -12.54
N GLY A 434 -4.84 32.26 -11.70
CA GLY A 434 -5.04 33.70 -11.51
C GLY A 434 -3.78 34.40 -10.98
N GLU A 435 -3.22 33.90 -9.87
CA GLU A 435 -1.99 34.46 -9.28
C GLU A 435 -0.82 34.43 -10.28
N LEU A 436 -0.64 33.33 -11.04
CA LEU A 436 0.44 33.23 -12.04
C LEU A 436 0.23 34.17 -13.24
N LYS A 437 -1.01 34.33 -13.70
CA LYS A 437 -1.34 35.29 -14.78
C LYS A 437 -1.07 36.73 -14.35
N GLU A 438 -1.41 37.07 -13.11
CA GLU A 438 -1.16 38.40 -12.55
C GLU A 438 0.34 38.70 -12.46
N ILE A 439 1.14 37.78 -11.92
CA ILE A 439 2.60 37.95 -11.83
C ILE A 439 3.20 38.12 -13.24
N ASN A 440 2.78 37.29 -14.20
CA ASN A 440 3.24 37.40 -15.59
C ASN A 440 2.84 38.74 -16.23
N PHE A 441 1.61 39.20 -16.00
CA PHE A 441 1.11 40.45 -16.55
C PHE A 441 1.89 41.68 -16.04
N ILE A 442 2.28 41.66 -14.76
CA ILE A 442 2.96 42.81 -14.11
C ILE A 442 4.46 42.84 -14.45
N TYR A 443 5.14 41.69 -14.41
CA TYR A 443 6.61 41.64 -14.46
C TYR A 443 7.19 41.03 -15.75
N GLY A 444 6.42 40.23 -16.48
CA GLY A 444 6.89 39.47 -17.64
C GLY A 444 7.83 38.31 -17.28
N LEU A 445 7.99 37.37 -18.22
CA LEU A 445 8.75 36.12 -18.00
C LEU A 445 10.27 36.32 -17.87
N ASP A 446 10.81 37.41 -18.43
CA ASP A 446 12.24 37.71 -18.43
C ASP A 446 12.71 38.42 -17.14
N SER A 447 11.80 38.65 -16.18
CA SER A 447 12.07 39.37 -14.94
C SER A 447 12.48 38.44 -13.81
N ASP A 448 13.57 38.75 -13.10
CA ASP A 448 13.95 38.03 -11.88
C ASP A 448 12.84 38.06 -10.82
N ILE A 449 12.10 39.16 -10.73
CA ILE A 449 10.98 39.33 -9.80
C ILE A 449 9.86 38.33 -10.11
N TYR A 450 9.61 38.03 -11.39
CA TYR A 450 8.64 37.01 -11.76
C TYR A 450 9.01 35.66 -11.12
N TRP A 451 10.28 35.24 -11.25
CA TRP A 451 10.76 33.96 -10.74
C TRP A 451 10.79 33.91 -9.21
N GLU A 452 11.16 35.00 -8.54
CA GLU A 452 11.07 35.12 -7.07
C GLU A 452 9.62 34.95 -6.57
N LEU A 453 8.65 35.57 -7.25
CA LEU A 453 7.24 35.47 -6.88
C LEU A 453 6.65 34.08 -7.17
N VAL A 454 7.03 33.45 -8.30
CA VAL A 454 6.65 32.06 -8.60
C VAL A 454 7.20 31.12 -7.53
N ARG A 455 8.47 31.28 -7.16
CA ARG A 455 9.11 30.48 -6.09
C ARG A 455 8.39 30.66 -4.75
N LYS A 456 8.09 31.90 -4.36
CA LYS A 456 7.32 32.20 -3.14
C LYS A 456 5.96 31.52 -3.14
N ASN A 457 5.25 31.55 -4.27
CA ASN A 457 3.97 30.85 -4.42
C ASN A 457 4.12 29.33 -4.34
N ALA A 458 5.17 28.76 -4.95
CA ALA A 458 5.42 27.32 -4.89
C ALA A 458 5.70 26.85 -3.45
N ILE A 459 6.50 27.59 -2.66
CA ILE A 459 6.73 27.30 -1.23
C ILE A 459 5.41 27.36 -0.44
N LYS A 460 4.62 28.44 -0.64
CA LYS A 460 3.30 28.61 -0.03
C LYS A 460 2.40 27.41 -0.31
N TYR A 461 2.26 27.01 -1.57
CA TYR A 461 1.39 25.91 -1.96
C TYR A 461 1.91 24.54 -1.52
N TRP A 462 3.23 24.34 -1.47
CA TRP A 462 3.79 23.11 -0.92
C TRP A 462 3.44 22.96 0.56
N ARG A 463 3.58 24.04 1.35
CA ARG A 463 3.31 24.10 2.78
C ARG A 463 1.82 24.00 3.14
N ASP A 464 0.97 24.66 2.36
CA ASP A 464 -0.41 24.91 2.78
C ASP A 464 -1.41 23.92 2.18
N LEU A 465 -1.15 23.38 0.98
CA LEU A 465 -2.10 22.49 0.29
C LEU A 465 -1.89 21.03 0.69
N ASP A 466 -2.93 20.45 1.26
CA ASP A 466 -2.97 19.04 1.59
C ASP A 466 -3.43 18.19 0.40
N ARG A 467 -2.64 17.18 0.03
CA ARG A 467 -2.97 16.29 -1.10
C ARG A 467 -4.27 15.53 -0.87
N HIS A 468 -4.70 15.35 0.37
CA HIS A 468 -5.98 14.71 0.70
C HIS A 468 -7.19 15.64 0.49
N ASP A 469 -6.96 16.95 0.42
CA ASP A 469 -8.02 17.96 0.33
C ASP A 469 -8.14 18.64 -1.04
N ILE A 470 -7.10 18.64 -1.86
CA ILE A 470 -7.06 19.47 -3.08
C ILE A 470 -7.48 18.76 -4.36
N PHE A 471 -7.63 17.43 -4.34
CA PHE A 471 -7.97 16.64 -5.51
C PHE A 471 -9.40 16.09 -5.44
N ILE A 472 -9.98 15.90 -6.62
CA ILE A 472 -11.18 15.12 -6.85
C ILE A 472 -10.70 13.81 -7.48
N ILE A 473 -11.13 12.68 -6.92
CA ILE A 473 -10.81 11.33 -7.41
C ILE A 473 -12.11 10.66 -7.85
N GLU A 474 -12.15 10.19 -9.08
CA GLU A 474 -13.32 9.55 -9.69
C GLU A 474 -12.89 8.22 -10.31
N GLU A 475 -13.61 7.14 -10.01
CA GLU A 475 -13.48 5.89 -10.76
C GLU A 475 -14.02 6.09 -12.18
N ILE A 476 -13.30 5.57 -13.17
CA ILE A 476 -13.65 5.68 -14.59
C ILE A 476 -13.55 4.31 -15.27
N GLU A 477 -14.33 4.13 -16.34
CA GLU A 477 -14.37 2.89 -17.12
C GLU A 477 -13.09 2.62 -17.94
#